data_AF-A0ABD4WML3-F1
#
_entry.id   AF-A0ABD4WML3-F1
#
_cell.length_a   1.000
_cell.length_b   1.000
_cell.length_c   1.000
_cell.angle_alpha   90.00
_cell.angle_beta   90.00
_cell.angle_gamma   90.00
#
_symmetry.space_group_name_H-M   'P 1'
#
loop_
_entity.id
_entity.type
_entity.pdbx_description
1 polymer ?
#
loop_
_entity_poly.entity_id
_entity_poly.type
_entity_poly.pdbx_seq_one_letter_code
_entity_poly.pdbx_strand_id
1 'polypeptide(L)'
;MKIITKGVFAKELVALPTPCNDVVYYPAKLAYLATEERYTVFQTLSQKSGLAYLVVTQPRTAKIVLAGSKESINEVYQAIPWSTYEIADGDHQFDYKEFPSLQALEDYFLHLKEQ
;
A
#
# COMPACT_ATOMS: atom_id res chain seq x y z
N MET A 1 -30.80 8.05 19.51
CA MET A 1 -30.04 7.05 18.73
C MET A 1 -29.68 7.68 17.39
N LYS A 2 -28.41 8.01 17.16
CA LYS A 2 -27.94 8.43 15.84
C LYS A 2 -27.74 7.16 15.01
N ILE A 3 -28.55 7.01 13.97
CA ILE A 3 -28.39 5.98 12.95
C ILE A 3 -27.06 6.30 12.27
N ILE A 4 -26.03 5.50 12.55
CA ILE A 4 -24.77 5.54 11.81
C ILE A 4 -25.10 4.92 10.46
N THR A 5 -25.35 5.75 9.47
CA THR A 5 -25.38 5.30 8.08
C THR A 5 -24.04 4.65 7.79
N LYS A 6 -24.04 3.32 7.63
CA LYS A 6 -22.97 2.59 6.95
C LYS A 6 -22.86 3.20 5.56
N GLY A 7 -22.00 4.19 5.42
CA GLY A 7 -21.64 4.75 4.12
C GLY A 7 -21.02 3.63 3.31
N VAL A 8 -21.74 3.24 2.27
CA VAL A 8 -21.23 2.43 1.18
C VAL A 8 -20.00 3.17 0.64
N PHE A 9 -18.79 2.65 0.91
CA PHE A 9 -17.54 3.17 0.35
C PHE A 9 -17.55 2.83 -1.14
N ALA A 10 -18.18 3.66 -1.96
CA ALA A 10 -18.17 3.52 -3.40
C ALA A 10 -16.78 3.82 -3.94
N LYS A 11 -16.03 2.83 -4.45
CA LYS A 11 -14.86 2.93 -5.37
C LYS A 11 -14.00 4.21 -5.28
N GLU A 12 -13.69 4.69 -4.08
CA GLU A 12 -12.81 5.85 -3.95
C GLU A 12 -11.37 5.38 -4.10
N LEU A 13 -10.79 5.68 -5.25
CA LEU A 13 -9.42 5.37 -5.60
C LEU A 13 -8.57 6.64 -5.61
N VAL A 14 -7.35 6.52 -5.12
CA VAL A 14 -6.34 7.57 -5.17
C VAL A 14 -5.34 7.24 -6.26
N ALA A 15 -5.07 8.22 -7.12
CA ALA A 15 -4.06 8.11 -8.16
C ALA A 15 -2.65 8.25 -7.56
N LEU A 16 -1.75 7.35 -7.95
CA LEU A 16 -0.34 7.37 -7.59
C LEU A 16 0.50 7.40 -8.88
N PRO A 17 1.14 8.54 -9.19
CA PRO A 17 2.13 8.60 -10.25
C PRO A 17 3.32 7.69 -9.96
N THR A 18 3.76 6.94 -10.97
CA THR A 18 4.88 6.02 -10.87
C THR A 18 6.12 6.56 -11.60
N PRO A 19 7.35 6.09 -11.25
CA PRO A 19 8.57 6.50 -11.92
C PRO A 19 8.61 6.24 -13.44
N CYS A 20 7.84 5.25 -13.94
CA CYS A 20 7.77 4.96 -15.37
C CYS A 20 6.78 5.86 -16.15
N ASN A 21 6.34 6.96 -15.53
CA ASN A 21 5.35 7.88 -16.08
C ASN A 21 4.03 7.16 -16.43
N ASP A 22 3.64 6.24 -15.56
CA ASP A 22 2.32 5.59 -15.51
C ASP A 22 1.58 6.03 -14.24
N VAL A 23 0.28 5.77 -14.17
CA VAL A 23 -0.55 6.06 -12.99
C VAL A 23 -1.21 4.78 -12.51
N VAL A 24 -0.95 4.40 -11.27
CA VAL A 24 -1.63 3.29 -10.60
C VAL A 24 -2.64 3.82 -9.59
N TYR A 25 -3.63 3.01 -9.25
CA TYR A 25 -4.71 3.40 -8.34
C TYR A 25 -4.75 2.48 -7.13
N TYR A 26 -5.01 3.04 -5.95
CA TYR A 26 -5.15 2.29 -4.70
C TYR A 26 -6.35 2.80 -3.88
N PRO A 27 -6.92 1.99 -2.97
CA PRO A 27 -8.09 2.39 -2.19
C PRO A 27 -7.82 3.62 -1.31
N ALA A 28 -8.70 4.63 -1.38
CA ALA A 28 -8.63 5.83 -0.56
C ALA A 28 -8.66 5.53 0.94
N LYS A 29 -9.27 4.42 1.35
CA LYS A 29 -9.22 3.89 2.72
C LYS A 29 -7.79 3.83 3.27
N LEU A 30 -6.79 3.45 2.46
CA LEU A 30 -5.40 3.40 2.91
C LEU A 30 -4.80 4.80 3.17
N ALA A 31 -5.27 5.82 2.43
CA ALA A 31 -4.89 7.21 2.68
C ALA A 31 -5.54 7.74 3.97
N TYR A 32 -6.80 7.37 4.24
CA TYR A 32 -7.49 7.72 5.49
C TYR A 32 -6.82 7.07 6.72
N LEU A 33 -6.47 5.77 6.65
CA LEU A 33 -5.75 5.09 7.74
C LEU A 33 -4.46 5.81 8.11
N ALA A 34 -3.72 6.32 7.12
CA ALA A 34 -2.49 7.05 7.39
C ALA A 34 -2.73 8.39 8.13
N THR A 35 -3.93 8.98 8.04
CA THR A 35 -4.29 10.16 8.85
C THR A 35 -4.60 9.81 10.31
N GLU A 36 -4.92 8.55 10.59
CA GLU A 36 -5.12 8.00 11.94
C GLU A 36 -3.83 7.36 12.50
N GLU A 37 -2.66 7.71 11.92
CA GLU A 37 -1.35 7.13 12.28
C GLU A 37 -1.26 5.60 12.11
N ARG A 38 -2.11 5.04 11.24
CA ARG A 38 -2.06 3.63 10.84
C ARG A 38 -1.38 3.51 9.49
N TYR A 39 -0.11 3.15 9.53
CA TYR A 39 0.72 3.09 8.34
C TYR A 39 0.56 1.75 7.62
N THR A 40 0.48 1.79 6.29
CA THR A 40 0.23 0.59 5.48
C THR A 40 1.26 0.43 4.38
N VAL A 41 1.54 -0.82 4.02
CA VAL A 41 2.38 -1.18 2.87
C VAL A 41 1.61 -2.13 1.95
N PHE A 42 1.71 -1.90 0.64
CA PHE A 42 1.06 -2.73 -0.37
C PHE A 42 1.90 -2.79 -1.64
N GLN A 43 1.61 -3.78 -2.50
CA GLN A 43 2.22 -3.90 -3.81
C GLN A 43 1.28 -3.40 -4.91
N THR A 44 1.85 -2.86 -5.98
CA THR A 44 1.10 -2.43 -7.17
C THR A 44 1.92 -2.68 -8.42
N LEU A 45 1.27 -2.76 -9.59
CA LEU A 45 1.88 -3.09 -10.87
C LEU A 45 1.55 -2.02 -11.90
N SER A 46 2.57 -1.45 -12.55
CA SER A 46 2.38 -0.65 -13.74
C SER A 46 2.08 -1.56 -14.93
N GLN A 47 0.91 -1.39 -15.52
CA GLN A 47 0.54 -2.09 -16.76
C GLN A 47 1.36 -1.60 -17.96
N LYS A 48 1.85 -0.36 -17.91
CA LYS A 48 2.66 0.23 -18.97
C LYS A 48 4.04 -0.39 -19.07
N SER A 49 4.73 -0.57 -17.95
CA SER A 49 6.13 -1.03 -17.92
C SER A 49 6.30 -2.49 -17.47
N GLY A 50 5.28 -3.09 -16.85
CA GLY A 50 5.40 -4.38 -16.18
C GLY A 50 6.18 -4.32 -14.85
N LEU A 51 6.65 -3.15 -14.43
CA LEU A 51 7.31 -2.97 -13.14
C LEU A 51 6.30 -3.02 -12.00
N ALA A 52 6.66 -3.75 -10.96
CA ALA A 52 5.96 -3.73 -9.69
C ALA A 52 6.62 -2.74 -8.73
N TYR A 53 5.82 -2.25 -7.78
CA TYR A 53 6.24 -1.29 -6.78
C TYR A 53 5.76 -1.73 -5.41
N LEU A 54 6.60 -1.52 -4.41
CA LEU A 54 6.23 -1.56 -3.01
C LEU A 54 5.93 -0.12 -2.56
N VAL A 55 4.73 0.10 -2.03
CA VAL A 55 4.22 1.42 -1.70
C VAL A 55 3.87 1.49 -0.23
N VAL A 56 4.23 2.59 0.41
CA VAL A 56 3.89 2.87 1.81
C VAL A 56 2.99 4.09 1.90
N THR A 57 1.94 4.01 2.72
CA THR A 57 1.11 5.17 3.03
C THR A 57 1.65 5.90 4.25
N GLN A 58 1.73 7.22 4.14
CA GLN A 58 2.09 8.16 5.19
C GLN A 58 0.99 9.23 5.29
N PRO A 59 0.89 9.99 6.39
CA PRO A 59 -0.05 11.09 6.46
C PRO A 59 0.08 11.99 5.23
N ARG A 60 -1.04 12.13 4.50
CA ARG A 60 -1.17 12.98 3.29
C ARG A 60 -0.42 12.51 2.03
N THR A 61 0.26 11.37 2.04
CA THR A 61 1.02 10.92 0.85
C THR A 61 1.18 9.39 0.78
N ALA A 62 1.47 8.88 -0.41
CA ALA A 62 1.96 7.52 -0.61
C ALA A 62 3.31 7.59 -1.30
N LYS A 63 4.27 6.77 -0.86
CA LYS A 63 5.63 6.75 -1.38
C LYS A 63 5.97 5.38 -1.92
N ILE A 64 6.55 5.34 -3.11
CA ILE A 64 7.18 4.15 -3.67
C ILE A 64 8.54 3.99 -2.99
N VAL A 65 8.74 2.88 -2.30
CA VAL A 65 9.99 2.59 -1.56
C VAL A 65 10.86 1.57 -2.27
N LEU A 66 10.28 0.75 -3.14
CA LEU A 66 10.99 -0.23 -3.95
C LEU A 66 10.31 -0.40 -5.32
N ALA A 67 11.11 -0.64 -6.35
CA ALA A 67 10.67 -0.94 -7.71
C ALA A 67 11.44 -2.15 -8.24
N GLY A 68 10.78 -3.04 -8.97
CA GLY A 68 11.41 -4.25 -9.49
C GLY A 68 10.49 -5.08 -10.38
N SER A 69 10.89 -6.33 -10.66
CA SER A 69 9.98 -7.31 -11.26
C SER A 69 8.83 -7.64 -10.32
N LYS A 70 7.76 -8.19 -10.88
CA LYS A 70 6.61 -8.66 -10.10
C LYS A 70 7.03 -9.70 -9.06
N GLU A 71 7.91 -10.61 -9.45
CA GLU A 71 8.41 -11.69 -8.61
C GLU A 71 9.22 -11.14 -7.43
N SER A 72 10.19 -10.26 -7.70
CA SER A 72 11.04 -9.70 -6.64
C SER A 72 10.25 -8.81 -5.67
N ILE A 73 9.30 -8.01 -6.15
CA ILE A 73 8.46 -7.21 -5.25
C ILE A 73 7.54 -8.09 -4.42
N ASN A 74 6.97 -9.15 -5.01
CA ASN A 74 6.13 -10.09 -4.26
C ASN A 74 6.94 -10.83 -3.20
N GLU A 75 8.16 -11.29 -3.49
CA GLU A 75 9.05 -11.91 -2.51
C GLU A 75 9.31 -11.01 -1.30
N VAL A 76 9.70 -9.75 -1.56
CA VAL A 76 9.91 -8.75 -0.51
C VAL A 76 8.61 -8.50 0.27
N TYR A 77 7.48 -8.36 -0.42
CA TYR A 77 6.18 -8.13 0.23
C TYR A 77 5.76 -9.29 1.13
N GLN A 78 5.94 -10.54 0.70
CA GLN A 78 5.62 -11.72 1.50
C GLN A 78 6.54 -11.85 2.72
N ALA A 79 7.82 -11.49 2.60
CA ALA A 79 8.79 -11.53 3.70
C ALA A 79 8.52 -10.51 4.82
N ILE A 80 7.75 -9.45 4.56
CA ILE A 80 7.39 -8.46 5.57
C ILE A 80 6.64 -9.14 6.73
N PRO A 81 7.10 -9.03 7.98
CA PRO A 81 6.57 -9.80 9.11
C PRO A 81 5.24 -9.25 9.67
N TRP A 82 4.78 -8.11 9.16
CA TRP A 82 3.59 -7.44 9.67
C TRP A 82 2.29 -8.10 9.22
N SER A 83 1.23 -7.88 10.00
CA SER A 83 -0.09 -8.43 9.77
C SER A 83 -0.68 -7.97 8.43
N THR A 84 -1.18 -8.93 7.65
CA THR A 84 -1.93 -8.70 6.41
C THR A 84 -3.41 -8.47 6.72
N TYR A 85 -3.99 -7.51 6.01
CA TYR A 85 -5.40 -7.17 6.04
C TYR A 85 -5.92 -7.06 4.61
N GLU A 86 -7.24 -7.17 4.47
CA GLU A 86 -7.92 -7.12 3.19
C GLU A 86 -8.95 -5.98 3.18
N ILE A 87 -9.02 -5.26 2.07
CA ILE A 87 -10.16 -4.41 1.72
C ILE A 87 -10.95 -5.13 0.63
N ALA A 88 -12.18 -5.53 0.96
CA ALA A 88 -13.14 -6.04 -0.01
C ALA A 88 -14.03 -4.89 -0.52
N ASP A 89 -14.08 -4.70 -1.84
CA ASP A 89 -15.01 -3.82 -2.54
C ASP A 89 -15.65 -4.57 -3.73
N GLY A 90 -16.82 -5.18 -3.48
CA GLY A 90 -17.49 -6.02 -4.46
C GLY A 90 -16.64 -7.24 -4.84
N ASP A 91 -16.34 -7.37 -6.14
CA ASP A 91 -15.50 -8.45 -6.71
C ASP A 91 -13.99 -8.16 -6.62
N HIS A 92 -13.59 -7.07 -5.96
CA HIS A 92 -12.20 -6.68 -5.83
C HIS A 92 -11.73 -6.84 -4.40
N GLN A 93 -10.62 -7.56 -4.24
CA GLN A 93 -9.88 -7.69 -2.99
C GLN A 93 -8.56 -6.94 -3.12
N PHE A 94 -8.21 -6.21 -2.07
CA PHE A 94 -6.96 -5.46 -2.00
C PHE A 94 -6.24 -5.78 -0.70
N ASP A 95 -5.08 -6.43 -0.82
CA ASP A 95 -4.24 -6.80 0.31
C ASP A 95 -3.28 -5.67 0.68
N TYR A 96 -3.13 -5.45 1.98
CA TYR A 96 -2.17 -4.51 2.55
C TYR A 96 -1.67 -5.05 3.89
N LYS A 97 -0.48 -4.62 4.30
CA LYS A 97 0.06 -4.92 5.64
C LYS A 97 0.10 -3.63 6.46
N GLU A 98 -0.22 -3.71 7.76
CA GLU A 98 -0.11 -2.56 8.67
C GLU A 98 1.15 -2.64 9.51
N PHE A 99 1.90 -1.55 9.60
CA PHE A 99 3.17 -1.52 10.32
C PHE A 99 3.16 -0.50 11.46
N PRO A 100 3.90 -0.77 12.55
CA PRO A 100 3.70 -0.08 13.82
C PRO A 100 4.22 1.37 13.83
N SER A 101 5.23 1.69 13.02
CA SER A 101 5.78 3.05 12.91
C SER A 101 6.64 3.23 11.67
N LEU A 102 6.86 4.49 11.26
CA LEU A 102 7.81 4.81 10.19
C LEU A 102 9.23 4.31 10.50
N GLN A 103 9.64 4.33 11.77
CA GLN A 103 10.95 3.80 12.18
C GLN A 103 11.05 2.30 11.92
N ALA A 104 10.02 1.51 12.26
CA ALA A 104 10.03 0.08 12.01
C ALA A 104 10.14 -0.26 10.52
N LEU A 105 9.59 0.60 9.65
CA LEU A 105 9.73 0.50 8.21
C LEU A 105 11.17 0.78 7.76
N GLU A 106 11.77 1.85 8.26
CA GLU A 106 13.17 2.22 7.96
C GLU A 106 14.14 1.13 8.42
N ASP A 107 13.97 0.62 9.64
CA ASP A 107 14.79 -0.46 10.18
C ASP A 107 14.68 -1.74 9.33
N TYR A 108 13.46 -2.10 8.90
CA TYR A 108 13.23 -3.24 8.03
C TYR A 108 13.95 -3.10 6.67
N PHE A 109 13.85 -1.93 6.02
CA PHE A 109 14.52 -1.70 4.74
C PHE A 109 16.04 -1.50 4.86
N LEU A 110 16.53 -1.05 6.00
CA LEU A 110 17.96 -1.00 6.27
C LEU A 110 18.54 -2.42 6.28
N HIS A 111 17.92 -3.33 7.03
CA HIS A 111 18.36 -4.73 7.10
C HIS A 111 18.24 -5.48 5.78
N LEU A 112 17.24 -5.16 4.95
CA LEU A 112 17.12 -5.70 3.59
C LEU A 112 18.29 -5.31 2.66
N LYS A 113 18.92 -4.15 2.88
CA LYS A 113 20.05 -3.68 2.07
C LYS A 113 21.39 -4.27 2.51
N GLU A 114 21.45 -4.82 3.71
CA GLU A 114 22.64 -5.44 4.29
C GLU A 114 22.77 -6.93 3.91
N GLN A 115 21.77 -7.51 3.24
CA GLN A 115 21.75 -8.87 2.70
C GLN A 115 22.21 -8.92 1.25
#